data_AF-J9GP67-F1
#
_entry.id   AF-J9GP67-F1
#
_cell.length_a   1.000
_cell.length_b   1.000
_cell.length_c   1.000
_cell.angle_alpha   90.00
_cell.angle_beta   90.00
_cell.angle_gamma   90.00
#
_symmetry.space_group_name_H-M   'P 1'
#
loop_
_entity.id
_entity.type
_entity.pdbx_description
1 polymer ?
#
loop_
_entity_poly.entity_id
_entity_poly.type
_entity_poly.pdbx_seq_one_letter_code
_entity_poly.pdbx_strand_id
1 'polypeptide(L)'
;PYYYKADGVMEAYIRIGNESVIAPSFALNQLILKGMNRTYDTLNSEYDFKDYAFSKLRERYKVWTGNSMEDKLFDSFDIRNEYGKLTNAGALLADDSPIRHSRLFCTRWNGLVKVVVWWMLLTVQNIPVA
;
A
#
# COMPACT_ATOMS: atom_id res chain seq x y z
N PRO A 1 20.29 -3.14 -13.59
CA PRO A 1 20.92 -3.42 -12.27
C PRO A 1 21.99 -4.47 -12.47
N TYR A 2 23.09 -4.41 -11.72
CA TYR A 2 24.08 -5.49 -11.68
C TYR A 2 24.47 -5.77 -10.23
N TYR A 3 24.86 -7.02 -9.96
CA TYR A 3 25.37 -7.42 -8.66
C TYR A 3 26.89 -7.32 -8.68
N TYR A 4 27.46 -6.69 -7.66
CA TYR A 4 28.88 -6.69 -7.39
C TYR A 4 29.14 -7.59 -6.18
N LYS A 5 30.07 -8.54 -6.32
CA LYS A 5 30.45 -9.46 -5.25
C LYS A 5 31.95 -9.31 -4.99
N ALA A 6 32.30 -8.68 -3.88
CA ALA A 6 33.68 -8.54 -3.41
C ALA A 6 33.71 -8.72 -1.88
N ASP A 7 34.83 -9.23 -1.36
CA ASP A 7 35.08 -9.36 0.09
C ASP A 7 33.95 -10.05 0.89
N GLY A 8 33.29 -11.03 0.27
CA GLY A 8 32.21 -11.81 0.90
C GLY A 8 30.84 -11.11 0.93
N VAL A 9 30.74 -9.87 0.46
CA VAL A 9 29.50 -9.09 0.41
C VAL A 9 28.95 -9.08 -1.02
N MET A 10 27.62 -9.21 -1.16
CA MET A 10 26.92 -9.09 -2.44
C MET A 10 26.00 -7.87 -2.39
N GLU A 11 26.32 -6.86 -3.21
CA GLU A 11 25.54 -5.63 -3.29
C GLU A 11 25.00 -5.44 -4.71
N ALA A 12 23.76 -4.98 -4.81
CA ALA A 12 23.15 -4.61 -6.08
C ALA A 12 23.35 -3.12 -6.35
N TYR A 13 23.68 -2.77 -7.58
CA TYR A 13 23.84 -1.40 -8.03
C TYR A 13 22.86 -1.08 -9.16
N ILE A 14 22.34 0.15 -9.16
CA ILE A 14 21.50 0.70 -10.21
C ILE A 14 22.22 1.91 -10.80
N ARG A 15 22.16 2.04 -12.13
CA ARG A 15 22.73 3.19 -12.85
C ARG A 15 21.73 4.34 -12.82
N ILE A 16 22.18 5.49 -12.32
CA ILE A 16 21.42 6.74 -12.31
C ILE A 16 22.28 7.77 -13.03
N GLY A 17 21.96 8.03 -14.31
CA GLY A 17 22.77 8.88 -15.17
C GLY A 17 24.18 8.32 -15.41
N ASN A 18 25.18 9.05 -14.93
CA ASN A 18 26.60 8.70 -15.06
C ASN A 18 27.15 7.92 -13.85
N GLU A 19 26.38 7.77 -12.77
CA GLU A 19 26.83 7.14 -11.53
C GLU A 19 26.12 5.80 -11.27
N SER A 20 26.82 4.91 -10.56
CA SER A 20 26.26 3.67 -10.03
C SER A 20 26.00 3.84 -8.54
N VAL A 21 24.73 3.77 -8.13
CA VAL A 21 24.31 3.91 -6.73
C VAL A 21 23.86 2.55 -6.21
N ILE A 22 24.10 2.30 -4.92
CA ILE A 22 23.60 1.09 -4.24
C ILE A 22 22.08 1.05 -4.37
N ALA A 23 21.58 -0.09 -4.84
CA ALA A 23 20.16 -0.30 -5.07
C ALA A 23 19.43 -0.44 -3.73
N PRO A 24 18.46 0.44 -3.42
CA PRO A 24 17.62 0.22 -2.26
C PRO A 24 16.73 -1.01 -2.47
N SER A 25 16.31 -1.64 -1.37
CA SER A 25 15.55 -2.90 -1.39
C SER A 25 14.25 -2.82 -2.22
N PHE A 26 13.54 -1.69 -2.18
CA PHE A 26 12.31 -1.52 -2.96
C PHE A 26 12.57 -1.56 -4.48
N ALA A 27 13.69 -0.99 -4.95
CA ALA A 27 14.02 -0.96 -6.36
C ALA A 27 14.38 -2.36 -6.85
N LEU A 28 15.10 -3.12 -6.02
CA LEU A 28 15.43 -4.51 -6.28
C LEU A 28 14.17 -5.39 -6.35
N ASN A 29 13.27 -5.27 -5.37
CA ASN A 29 11.99 -5.99 -5.36
C ASN A 29 11.14 -5.66 -6.58
N GLN A 30 11.07 -4.39 -6.97
CA GLN A 30 10.36 -3.98 -8.17
C GLN A 30 10.97 -4.56 -9.45
N LEU A 31 12.30 -4.66 -9.53
CA LEU A 31 12.99 -5.27 -10.66
C LEU A 31 12.73 -6.78 -10.74
N ILE A 32 12.71 -7.48 -9.60
CA ILE A 32 12.35 -8.91 -9.53
C ILE A 32 10.93 -9.10 -10.04
N LEU A 33 9.97 -8.31 -9.55
CA LEU A 33 8.58 -8.38 -9.98
C LEU A 33 8.42 -8.09 -11.47
N LYS A 34 9.12 -7.07 -11.99
CA LYS A 34 9.16 -6.77 -13.44
C LYS A 34 9.72 -7.95 -14.25
N GLY A 35 10.78 -8.60 -13.76
CA GLY A 35 11.34 -9.79 -14.41
C GLY A 35 10.37 -10.98 -14.43
N MET A 36 9.52 -11.09 -13.41
CA MET A 36 8.43 -12.07 -13.35
C MET A 36 7.16 -11.66 -14.12
N ASN A 37 7.18 -10.50 -14.80
CA ASN A 37 6.02 -9.87 -15.42
C ASN A 37 4.81 -9.73 -14.48
N ARG A 38 5.07 -9.40 -13.22
CA ARG A 38 4.05 -9.19 -12.18
C ARG A 38 4.23 -7.84 -11.51
N THR A 39 3.17 -7.35 -10.87
CA THR A 39 3.22 -6.15 -10.03
C THR A 39 2.94 -6.52 -8.58
N TYR A 40 3.30 -5.64 -7.65
CA TYR A 40 3.04 -5.85 -6.22
C TYR A 40 1.54 -6.07 -5.96
N ASP A 41 0.70 -5.34 -6.68
CA ASP A 41 -0.76 -5.36 -6.55
C ASP A 41 -1.36 -6.71 -6.91
N THR A 42 -0.78 -7.40 -7.90
CA THR A 42 -1.21 -8.76 -8.34
C THR A 42 -0.80 -9.88 -7.40
N LEU A 43 0.09 -9.62 -6.43
CA LEU A 43 0.53 -10.67 -5.51
C LEU A 43 -0.59 -11.06 -4.54
N ASN A 44 -0.60 -12.32 -4.17
CA ASN A 44 -1.55 -12.86 -3.21
C ASN A 44 -1.21 -12.33 -1.81
N SER A 45 -2.22 -11.82 -1.12
CA SER A 45 -2.14 -11.48 0.28
C SER A 45 -2.50 -12.69 1.15
N GLU A 46 -2.27 -12.57 2.45
CA GLU A 46 -2.60 -13.63 3.41
C GLU A 46 -4.11 -13.69 3.72
N TYR A 47 -4.86 -12.65 3.34
CA TYR A 47 -6.26 -12.45 3.71
C TYR A 47 -7.23 -13.22 2.82
N ASP A 48 -8.24 -13.84 3.43
CA ASP A 48 -9.28 -14.57 2.74
C ASP A 48 -10.43 -13.63 2.30
N PHE A 49 -10.96 -13.84 1.09
CA PHE A 49 -12.01 -13.00 0.53
C PHE A 49 -13.30 -12.98 1.36
N LYS A 50 -13.60 -14.09 2.06
CA LYS A 50 -14.84 -14.26 2.83
C LYS A 50 -14.91 -13.37 4.07
N ASP A 51 -13.76 -12.96 4.60
CA ASP A 51 -13.68 -12.21 5.85
C ASP A 51 -13.84 -10.70 5.65
N TYR A 52 -13.83 -10.23 4.40
CA TYR A 52 -13.80 -8.81 4.06
C TYR A 52 -15.03 -8.37 3.26
N ALA A 53 -15.48 -7.14 3.53
CA ALA A 53 -16.59 -6.50 2.83
C ALA A 53 -16.11 -5.50 1.77
N PHE A 54 -16.92 -5.35 0.72
CA PHE A 54 -16.67 -4.47 -0.43
C PHE A 54 -17.87 -3.55 -0.71
N SER A 55 -18.56 -3.10 0.33
CA SER A 55 -19.79 -2.30 0.21
C SER A 55 -19.53 -0.98 -0.52
N LYS A 56 -18.48 -0.22 -0.15
CA LYS A 56 -18.14 1.07 -0.79
C LYS A 56 -17.77 0.87 -2.26
N LEU A 57 -17.04 -0.19 -2.56
CA LEU A 57 -16.66 -0.52 -3.93
C LEU A 57 -17.90 -0.83 -4.79
N ARG A 58 -18.85 -1.64 -4.26
CA ARG A 58 -20.11 -1.95 -4.95
C ARG A 58 -20.99 -0.72 -5.15
N GLU A 59 -21.09 0.14 -4.13
CA GLU A 59 -21.82 1.41 -4.24
C GLU A 59 -21.25 2.31 -5.33
N ARG A 60 -19.93 2.52 -5.34
CA ARG A 60 -19.26 3.35 -6.35
C ARG A 60 -19.41 2.77 -7.76
N TYR A 61 -19.29 1.45 -7.90
CA TYR A 61 -19.51 0.78 -9.18
C TYR A 61 -20.93 1.00 -9.72
N LYS A 62 -21.94 0.87 -8.85
CA LYS A 62 -23.35 1.09 -9.24
C LYS A 62 -23.63 2.53 -9.66
N VAL A 63 -23.06 3.51 -8.96
CA VAL A 63 -23.20 4.92 -9.32
C VAL A 63 -22.57 5.22 -10.68
N TRP A 64 -21.46 4.58 -11.03
CA TRP A 64 -20.76 4.83 -12.30
C TRP A 64 -21.35 4.07 -13.49
N THR A 65 -21.69 2.80 -13.31
CA THR A 65 -22.11 1.92 -14.41
C THR A 65 -23.63 1.80 -14.50
N GLY A 66 -24.36 2.15 -13.44
CA GLY A 66 -25.81 1.94 -13.31
C GLY A 66 -26.21 0.50 -12.98
N ASN A 67 -25.29 -0.45 -13.09
CA ASN A 67 -25.51 -1.88 -12.86
C ASN A 67 -25.00 -2.32 -11.48
N SER A 68 -25.66 -3.31 -10.89
CA SER A 68 -25.18 -3.96 -9.67
C SER A 68 -23.93 -4.79 -9.95
N MET A 69 -22.98 -4.79 -9.01
CA MET A 69 -21.75 -5.58 -9.16
C MET A 69 -22.01 -7.05 -8.82
N GLU A 70 -21.77 -7.94 -9.77
CA GLU A 70 -21.84 -9.40 -9.60
C GLU A 70 -20.54 -9.98 -9.01
N ASP A 71 -20.63 -11.15 -8.38
CA ASP A 71 -19.47 -11.78 -7.75
C ASP A 71 -18.39 -12.23 -8.75
N LYS A 72 -18.76 -12.50 -10.00
CA LYS A 72 -17.81 -12.82 -11.09
C LYS A 72 -16.90 -11.63 -11.42
N LEU A 73 -17.33 -10.41 -11.13
CA LEU A 73 -16.54 -9.23 -11.43
C LEU A 73 -15.30 -9.14 -10.52
N PHE A 74 -15.36 -9.70 -9.31
CA PHE A 74 -14.19 -9.76 -8.43
C PHE A 74 -13.07 -10.64 -9.00
N ASP A 75 -13.42 -11.71 -9.70
CA ASP A 75 -12.45 -12.54 -10.43
C ASP A 75 -11.91 -11.77 -11.63
N SER A 76 -12.77 -11.10 -12.40
CA SER A 76 -12.34 -10.35 -13.59
C SER A 76 -11.45 -9.13 -13.28
N PHE A 77 -11.58 -8.57 -12.08
CA PHE A 77 -10.78 -7.43 -11.62
C PHE A 77 -9.54 -7.85 -10.83
N ASP A 78 -9.24 -9.16 -10.76
CA ASP A 78 -8.14 -9.71 -9.98
C ASP A 78 -8.16 -9.23 -8.51
N ILE A 79 -9.35 -9.02 -7.94
CA ILE A 79 -9.51 -8.66 -6.52
C ILE A 79 -9.29 -9.90 -5.64
N ARG A 80 -9.71 -11.06 -6.14
CA ARG A 80 -9.49 -12.35 -5.50
C ARG A 80 -8.85 -13.31 -6.50
N ASN A 81 -8.03 -14.21 -5.98
CA ASN A 81 -7.46 -15.31 -6.74
C ASN A 81 -8.40 -16.51 -6.78
N GLU A 82 -8.06 -17.47 -7.64
CA GLU A 82 -8.74 -18.77 -7.79
C GLU A 82 -8.86 -19.55 -6.47
N TYR A 83 -7.90 -19.37 -5.55
CA TYR A 83 -7.90 -20.02 -4.24
C TYR A 83 -8.80 -19.32 -3.19
N GLY A 84 -9.50 -18.24 -3.57
CA GLY A 84 -10.35 -17.47 -2.66
C GLY A 84 -9.61 -16.48 -1.75
N LYS A 85 -8.31 -16.26 -2.00
CA LYS A 85 -7.50 -15.25 -1.29
C LYS A 85 -7.52 -13.91 -2.01
N LEU A 86 -7.44 -12.82 -1.25
CA LEU A 86 -7.34 -11.48 -1.81
C LEU A 86 -5.96 -11.24 -2.42
N THR A 87 -5.92 -10.53 -3.54
CA THR A 87 -4.68 -9.89 -4.02
C THR A 87 -4.36 -8.68 -3.14
N ASN A 88 -3.14 -8.14 -3.24
CA ASN A 88 -2.80 -6.91 -2.54
C ASN A 88 -3.68 -5.74 -3.00
N ALA A 89 -4.06 -5.67 -4.29
CA ALA A 89 -5.07 -4.74 -4.77
C ALA A 89 -6.43 -4.95 -4.11
N GLY A 90 -6.88 -6.21 -4.02
CA GLY A 90 -8.15 -6.54 -3.39
C GLY A 90 -8.21 -6.19 -1.91
N ALA A 91 -7.16 -6.52 -1.16
CA ALA A 91 -7.03 -6.14 0.24
C ALA A 91 -6.97 -4.62 0.42
N LEU A 92 -6.41 -3.87 -0.54
CA LEU A 92 -6.43 -2.41 -0.50
C LEU A 92 -7.83 -1.83 -0.69
N LEU A 93 -8.64 -2.45 -1.56
CA LEU A 93 -9.99 -1.99 -1.91
C LEU A 93 -11.09 -2.45 -0.95
N ALA A 94 -10.76 -3.34 0.00
CA ALA A 94 -11.68 -3.72 1.06
C ALA A 94 -12.07 -2.52 1.92
N ASP A 95 -13.30 -2.51 2.43
CA ASP A 95 -13.87 -1.36 3.15
C ASP A 95 -13.02 -0.93 4.37
N ASP A 96 -12.52 -1.93 5.09
CA ASP A 96 -11.55 -1.81 6.18
C ASP A 96 -10.22 -2.43 5.75
N SER A 97 -9.53 -1.72 4.84
CA SER A 97 -8.26 -2.20 4.28
C SER A 97 -7.23 -2.55 5.39
N PRO A 98 -6.74 -3.80 5.42
CA PRO A 98 -5.72 -4.22 6.38
C PRO A 98 -4.31 -3.74 5.98
N ILE A 99 -4.15 -3.27 4.73
CA ILE A 99 -2.89 -2.73 4.22
C ILE A 99 -2.64 -1.36 4.85
N ARG A 100 -1.63 -1.30 5.73
CA ARG A 100 -1.28 -0.10 6.50
C ARG A 100 -0.68 1.03 5.66
N HIS A 101 0.09 0.66 4.64
CA HIS A 101 0.99 1.58 3.93
C HIS A 101 0.30 2.54 2.95
N SER A 102 -1.01 2.38 2.73
CA SER A 102 -1.77 3.17 1.73
C SER A 102 -2.83 4.09 2.36
N ARG A 103 -2.80 4.30 3.67
CA ARG A 103 -3.78 5.17 4.35
C ARG A 103 -3.43 6.64 4.13
N LEU A 104 -4.30 7.35 3.42
CA LEU A 104 -4.22 8.80 3.25
C LEU A 104 -4.86 9.49 4.46
N PHE A 105 -4.05 10.23 5.21
CA PHE A 105 -4.52 11.09 6.29
C PHE A 105 -4.60 12.53 5.79
N CYS A 106 -5.82 13.00 5.55
CA CYS A 106 -6.05 14.42 5.28
C CYS A 106 -6.03 15.19 6.59
N THR A 107 -4.91 15.83 6.90
CA THR A 107 -4.85 16.80 7.99
C THR A 107 -5.24 18.16 7.44
N ARG A 108 -6.32 18.75 7.98
CA ARG A 108 -6.68 20.13 7.66
C ARG A 108 -5.66 21.05 8.30
N TRP A 109 -4.80 21.67 7.49
CA TRP A 109 -3.86 22.68 7.96
C TRP A 109 -4.60 24.01 8.15
N ASN A 110 -4.94 24.35 9.39
CA ASN A 110 -5.60 25.62 9.72
C ASN A 110 -4.65 26.84 9.73
N GLY A 111 -3.38 26.65 9.38
CA GLY A 111 -2.39 27.73 9.21
C GLY A 111 -2.24 28.62 10.43
N LEU A 112 -1.25 28.35 11.29
CA LEU A 112 -0.54 29.45 11.96
C LEU A 112 0.86 29.12 12.50
N VAL A 113 1.23 27.88 12.87
CA VAL A 113 2.64 27.56 13.21
C VAL A 113 2.95 26.06 13.02
N LYS A 114 4.12 25.73 12.44
CA LYS A 114 4.70 24.38 12.50
C LYS A 114 5.33 24.17 13.88
N VAL A 115 4.53 23.79 14.86
CA VAL A 115 5.04 23.45 16.21
C VAL A 115 5.60 22.04 16.17
N VAL A 116 6.87 21.89 16.55
CA VAL A 116 7.53 20.60 16.74
C VAL A 116 6.79 19.85 17.86
N VAL A 117 6.18 18.71 17.52
CA VAL A 117 5.34 17.88 18.40
C VAL A 117 6.19 17.10 19.43
N TRP A 118 7.12 17.76 20.10
CA TRP A 118 7.88 17.17 21.20
C TRP A 118 7.50 17.73 22.58
N TRP A 119 6.88 18.91 22.64
CA TRP A 119 6.53 19.55 23.92
C TRP A 119 5.09 19.32 24.40
N MET A 120 4.17 18.87 23.53
CA MET A 120 2.75 18.76 23.90
C MET A 120 2.40 17.52 24.75
N LEU A 121 3.34 16.57 24.92
CA LEU A 121 3.16 15.42 25.83
C LEU A 121 3.37 15.75 27.31
N LEU A 122 3.85 16.96 27.67
CA LEU A 122 4.17 17.32 29.05
C LEU A 122 3.17 18.27 29.74
N THR A 123 2.19 18.84 29.04
CA THR A 123 1.31 19.87 29.66
C THR A 123 -0.16 19.48 29.80
N VAL A 124 -0.55 18.24 29.50
CA VAL A 124 -1.96 17.80 29.65
C VAL A 124 -2.32 17.47 31.12
N GLN A 125 -1.38 17.55 32.07
CA GLN A 125 -1.67 17.19 33.47
C GLN A 125 -2.14 18.33 34.40
N ASN A 126 -2.18 19.61 34.00
CA ASN A 126 -2.56 20.67 34.96
C ASN A 126 -3.27 21.87 34.33
N ILE A 127 -4.58 21.76 34.09
CA ILE A 127 -5.44 22.95 34.05
C ILE A 127 -6.71 22.65 34.88
N PRO A 128 -6.95 23.37 35.99
CA PRO A 128 -8.16 23.23 36.79
C PRO A 128 -9.35 23.86 36.08
N VAL A 129 -10.50 23.19 36.19
CA VAL A 129 -11.80 23.68 35.70
C VAL A 129 -12.27 24.81 36.63
N ALA A 130 -12.60 25.96 36.03
CA ALA A 130 -13.40 27.03 36.63
C ALA A 130 -14.54 27.37 35.68
#